data_AF-A0A384ZBM6-F1
#
_entry.id   AF-A0A384ZBM6-F1
#
_cell.length_a   1.000
_cell.length_b   1.000
_cell.length_c   1.000
_cell.angle_alpha   90.00
_cell.angle_beta   90.00
_cell.angle_gamma   90.00
#
_symmetry.space_group_name_H-M   'P 1'
#
loop_
_entity.id
_entity.type
_entity.pdbx_description
1 polymer ?
#
loop_
_entity_poly.entity_id
_entity_poly.type
_entity_poly.pdbx_seq_one_letter_code
_entity_poly.pdbx_strand_id
1 'polypeptide(L)'
;MFSDRAVIRDNISLYDGAQGLMLNYANNADVAGNLVRGAGKCAFIYNAHKNLIYDNRFEGCAIGIHFTAGSERNVLTGNAFIANREQVKYVGTRHVEWSHEQRGNYWSDHPAFDLNGDGLADTPFPPTT
;
A
#
# COMPACT_ATOMS: atom_id res chain seq x y z
N MET A 1 -2.48 18.85 14.51
CA MET A 1 -1.03 18.76 14.17
C MET A 1 -0.92 17.82 12.98
N PHE A 2 -0.12 18.16 11.97
CA PHE A 2 0.05 17.37 10.75
C PHE A 2 1.55 17.23 10.46
N SER A 3 1.92 16.16 9.77
CA SER A 3 3.27 15.99 9.23
C SER A 3 3.25 16.35 7.74
N ASP A 4 4.28 17.04 7.27
CA ASP A 4 4.42 17.43 5.86
C ASP A 4 5.81 17.06 5.35
N ARG A 5 5.88 16.49 4.14
CA ARG A 5 7.13 16.13 3.45
C ARG A 5 8.05 15.21 4.27
N ALA A 6 7.45 14.29 5.02
CA ALA A 6 8.20 13.25 5.71
C ALA A 6 8.85 12.30 4.69
N VAL A 7 10.06 11.84 4.98
CA VAL A 7 10.78 10.84 4.18
C VAL A 7 10.99 9.60 5.04
N ILE A 8 10.36 8.51 4.66
CA ILE A 8 10.38 7.23 5.38
C ILE A 8 10.87 6.19 4.41
N ARG A 9 12.18 5.94 4.42
CA ARG A 9 12.82 5.05 3.44
C ARG A 9 13.69 3.98 4.08
N ASP A 10 13.68 2.81 3.47
CA ASP A 10 14.59 1.69 3.77
C ASP A 10 14.54 1.22 5.23
N ASN A 11 13.37 1.31 5.87
CA ASN A 11 13.16 0.86 7.24
C ASN A 11 12.67 -0.58 7.29
N ILE A 12 12.87 -1.21 8.45
CA ILE A 12 12.38 -2.57 8.75
C ILE A 12 11.51 -2.50 10.01
N SER A 13 10.22 -2.84 9.88
CA SER A 13 9.25 -2.98 10.97
C SER A 13 8.76 -4.43 11.03
N LEU A 14 8.85 -5.04 12.21
CA LEU A 14 8.64 -6.49 12.39
C LEU A 14 7.74 -6.74 13.57
N TYR A 15 6.66 -7.49 13.33
CA TYR A 15 5.76 -8.04 14.34
C TYR A 15 5.11 -6.98 15.27
N ASP A 16 4.84 -5.80 14.73
CA ASP A 16 4.12 -4.74 15.44
C ASP A 16 2.68 -5.15 15.74
N GLY A 17 2.25 -5.00 17.01
CA GLY A 17 0.96 -5.52 17.48
C GLY A 17 -0.27 -4.90 16.80
N ALA A 18 -0.17 -3.67 16.30
CA ALA A 18 -1.28 -2.95 15.67
C ALA A 18 -0.95 -2.48 14.24
N GLN A 19 -0.09 -1.47 14.09
CA GLN A 19 0.33 -0.93 12.80
C GLN A 19 1.86 -0.93 12.69
N GLY A 20 2.42 -1.44 11.59
CA GLY A 20 3.86 -1.34 11.34
C GLY A 20 4.27 0.01 10.76
N LEU A 21 3.44 0.57 9.86
CA LEU A 21 3.57 1.93 9.36
C LEU A 21 2.24 2.67 9.50
N MET A 22 2.25 3.87 10.08
CA MET A 22 1.07 4.72 10.21
C MET A 22 1.31 6.12 9.66
N LEU A 23 0.48 6.51 8.69
CA LEU A 23 0.40 7.88 8.20
C LEU A 23 -0.91 8.49 8.70
N ASN A 24 -0.81 9.43 9.65
CA ASN A 24 -1.95 10.09 10.27
C ASN A 24 -1.83 11.61 10.09
N TYR A 25 -2.75 12.24 9.36
CA TYR A 25 -2.60 13.65 8.95
C TYR A 25 -1.22 13.91 8.32
N ALA A 26 -0.72 12.96 7.52
CA ALA A 26 0.54 13.09 6.81
C ALA A 26 0.30 13.53 5.36
N ASN A 27 1.03 14.55 4.93
CA ASN A 27 0.90 15.10 3.59
C ASN A 27 2.23 15.13 2.85
N ASN A 28 2.19 14.87 1.55
CA ASN A 28 3.37 14.93 0.66
C ASN A 28 4.55 14.06 1.14
N ALA A 29 4.29 12.98 1.86
CA ALA A 29 5.33 12.08 2.34
C ALA A 29 5.83 11.15 1.24
N ASP A 30 7.09 10.78 1.34
CA ASP A 30 7.76 9.80 0.48
C ASP A 30 8.06 8.55 1.33
N VAL A 31 7.36 7.46 1.01
CA VAL A 31 7.44 6.18 1.72
C VAL A 31 7.95 5.13 0.74
N ALA A 32 9.23 4.76 0.86
CA ALA A 32 9.90 3.94 -0.14
C ALA A 32 10.77 2.82 0.43
N GLY A 33 10.83 1.66 -0.23
CA GLY A 33 11.81 0.63 0.10
C GLY A 33 11.67 0.01 1.50
N ASN A 34 10.57 0.29 2.22
CA ASN A 34 10.39 -0.22 3.57
C ASN A 34 9.91 -1.66 3.54
N LEU A 35 10.35 -2.44 4.53
CA LEU A 35 9.82 -3.76 4.84
C LEU A 35 8.96 -3.66 6.10
N VAL A 36 7.68 -4.02 5.98
CA VAL A 36 6.81 -4.25 7.13
C VAL A 36 6.31 -5.68 7.10
N ARG A 37 6.51 -6.42 8.20
CA ARG A 37 6.15 -7.83 8.26
C ARG A 37 5.42 -8.19 9.56
N GLY A 38 4.34 -8.96 9.43
CA GLY A 38 3.69 -9.64 10.56
C GLY A 38 2.93 -8.72 11.51
N ALA A 39 2.52 -7.53 11.06
CA ALA A 39 1.72 -6.60 11.83
C ALA A 39 0.21 -6.83 11.67
N GLY A 40 -0.61 -6.26 12.57
CA GLY A 40 -2.06 -6.24 12.39
C GLY A 40 -2.47 -5.50 11.11
N LYS A 41 -1.83 -4.35 10.84
CA LYS A 41 -1.90 -3.61 9.57
C LYS A 41 -0.48 -3.25 9.17
N CYS A 42 -0.04 -3.71 8.01
CA CYS A 42 1.29 -3.39 7.50
C CYS A 42 1.41 -1.86 7.26
N ALA A 43 0.46 -1.28 6.53
CA ALA A 43 0.32 0.16 6.39
C ALA A 43 -1.08 0.64 6.77
N PHE A 44 -1.16 1.72 7.54
CA PHE A 44 -2.42 2.37 7.90
C PHE A 44 -2.42 3.84 7.52
N ILE A 45 -3.31 4.20 6.59
CA ILE A 45 -3.41 5.53 5.98
C ILE A 45 -4.70 6.19 6.47
N TYR A 46 -4.53 7.21 7.31
CA TYR A 46 -5.62 7.90 8.00
C TYR A 46 -5.55 9.41 7.77
N ASN A 47 -6.55 9.95 7.07
CA ASN A 47 -6.63 11.37 6.70
C ASN A 47 -5.30 11.92 6.16
N ALA A 48 -4.65 11.16 5.29
CA ALA A 48 -3.34 11.46 4.74
C ALA A 48 -3.45 11.64 3.23
N HIS A 49 -2.79 12.67 2.68
CA HIS A 49 -2.99 13.07 1.28
C HIS A 49 -1.68 13.28 0.52
N LYS A 50 -1.73 13.04 -0.80
CA LYS A 50 -0.60 13.32 -1.70
C LYS A 50 0.70 12.59 -1.34
N ASN A 51 0.62 11.48 -0.62
CA ASN A 51 1.80 10.69 -0.29
C ASN A 51 2.16 9.78 -1.47
N LEU A 52 3.46 9.60 -1.68
CA LEU A 52 4.01 8.65 -2.64
C LEU A 52 4.48 7.42 -1.87
N ILE A 53 3.83 6.28 -2.10
CA ILE A 53 4.09 5.01 -1.42
C ILE A 53 4.52 4.01 -2.49
N TYR A 54 5.81 3.68 -2.55
CA TYR A 54 6.37 2.89 -3.64
C TYR A 54 7.46 1.93 -3.22
N ASP A 55 7.61 0.83 -3.96
CA ASP A 55 8.67 -0.17 -3.77
C ASP A 55 8.79 -0.69 -2.31
N ASN A 56 7.69 -0.65 -1.53
CA ASN A 56 7.63 -1.22 -0.19
C ASN A 56 7.22 -2.70 -0.23
N ARG A 57 7.62 -3.46 0.78
CA ARG A 57 7.24 -4.87 0.97
C ARG A 57 6.36 -4.98 2.22
N PHE A 58 5.10 -5.35 2.02
CA PHE A 58 4.10 -5.53 3.07
C PHE A 58 3.72 -7.01 3.16
N GLU A 59 4.19 -7.69 4.21
CA GLU A 59 4.21 -9.15 4.25
C GLU A 59 3.56 -9.77 5.49
N GLY A 60 2.75 -10.82 5.29
CA GLY A 60 2.25 -11.64 6.40
C GLY A 60 1.41 -10.88 7.42
N CYS A 61 0.86 -9.72 7.05
CA CYS A 61 0.02 -8.90 7.91
C CYS A 61 -1.45 -9.35 7.85
N ALA A 62 -2.24 -9.02 8.88
CA ALA A 62 -3.69 -9.27 8.78
C ALA A 62 -4.32 -8.40 7.69
N ILE A 63 -3.88 -7.14 7.57
CA ILE A 63 -4.18 -6.27 6.42
C ILE A 63 -2.88 -5.70 5.85
N GLY A 64 -2.67 -5.82 4.52
CA GLY A 64 -1.51 -5.26 3.83
C GLY A 64 -1.51 -3.73 3.88
N ILE A 65 -2.55 -3.09 3.35
CA ILE A 65 -2.76 -1.65 3.50
C ILE A 65 -4.22 -1.31 3.79
N HIS A 66 -4.43 -0.40 4.73
CA HIS A 66 -5.76 0.07 5.11
C HIS A 66 -5.89 1.58 4.93
N PHE A 67 -6.77 1.98 4.01
CA PHE A 67 -7.14 3.37 3.75
C PHE A 67 -8.46 3.73 4.41
N THR A 68 -8.49 4.85 5.12
CA THR A 68 -9.72 5.38 5.71
C THR A 68 -9.65 6.90 5.88
N ALA A 69 -10.73 7.47 6.40
CA ALA A 69 -10.87 8.88 6.75
C ALA A 69 -10.54 9.84 5.59
N GLY A 70 -11.03 9.54 4.39
CA GLY A 70 -10.89 10.44 3.24
C GLY A 70 -9.45 10.62 2.73
N SER A 71 -8.56 9.66 2.98
CA SER A 71 -7.18 9.69 2.49
C SER A 71 -7.15 9.68 0.95
N GLU A 72 -6.80 10.81 0.35
CA GLU A 72 -6.99 11.09 -1.08
C GLU A 72 -5.69 11.49 -1.79
N ARG A 73 -5.63 11.23 -3.10
CA ARG A 73 -4.50 11.56 -3.98
C ARG A 73 -3.18 10.93 -3.55
N ASN A 74 -3.22 9.82 -2.82
CA ASN A 74 -2.03 9.03 -2.54
C ASN A 74 -1.72 8.18 -3.77
N VAL A 75 -0.44 8.06 -4.09
CA VAL A 75 0.05 7.25 -5.21
C VAL A 75 0.63 5.97 -4.64
N LEU A 76 0.18 4.83 -5.16
CA LEU A 76 0.66 3.51 -4.76
C LEU A 76 1.10 2.71 -5.97
N THR A 77 2.40 2.47 -6.09
CA THR A 77 2.99 1.80 -7.26
C THR A 77 4.22 1.00 -6.87
N GLY A 78 4.45 -0.15 -7.52
CA GLY A 78 5.65 -0.96 -7.31
C GLY A 78 5.75 -1.65 -5.94
N ASN A 79 4.76 -1.51 -5.06
CA ASN A 79 4.77 -2.20 -3.77
C ASN A 79 4.46 -3.69 -3.95
N ALA A 80 4.98 -4.51 -3.04
CA ALA A 80 4.70 -5.93 -2.97
C ALA A 80 3.87 -6.27 -1.73
N PHE A 81 2.67 -6.80 -1.95
CA PHE A 81 1.75 -7.27 -0.94
C PHE A 81 1.74 -8.79 -0.93
N ILE A 82 2.40 -9.39 0.07
CA ILE A 82 2.75 -10.81 0.07
C ILE A 82 2.15 -11.51 1.27
N ALA A 83 1.33 -12.53 1.03
CA ALA A 83 0.75 -13.38 2.06
C ALA A 83 0.03 -12.62 3.19
N ASN A 84 -0.53 -11.44 2.90
CA ASN A 84 -1.42 -10.78 3.84
C ASN A 84 -2.79 -11.46 3.80
N ARG A 85 -3.52 -11.47 4.92
CA ARG A 85 -4.86 -12.07 4.96
C ARG A 85 -5.88 -11.26 4.13
N GLU A 86 -5.77 -9.94 4.16
CA GLU A 86 -6.52 -8.99 3.32
C GLU A 86 -5.48 -8.04 2.70
N GLN A 87 -5.25 -8.08 1.39
CA GLN A 87 -4.18 -7.27 0.78
C GLN A 87 -4.44 -5.77 0.90
N VAL A 88 -5.68 -5.36 0.56
CA VAL A 88 -6.13 -3.98 0.61
C VAL A 88 -7.48 -3.91 1.29
N LYS A 89 -7.59 -2.97 2.23
CA LYS A 89 -8.85 -2.50 2.79
C LYS A 89 -9.01 -1.03 2.47
N TYR A 90 -9.98 -0.67 1.65
CA TYR A 90 -10.28 0.72 1.34
C TYR A 90 -11.67 1.09 1.85
N VAL A 91 -11.73 2.07 2.76
CA VAL A 91 -12.98 2.60 3.31
C VAL A 91 -13.22 3.98 2.71
N GLY A 92 -13.94 4.01 1.60
CA GLY A 92 -14.34 5.23 0.90
C GLY A 92 -15.37 4.95 -0.20
N THR A 93 -15.96 6.01 -0.73
CA THR A 93 -17.01 5.92 -1.77
C THR A 93 -16.49 6.17 -3.18
N ARG A 94 -15.22 6.58 -3.31
CA ARG A 94 -14.57 6.89 -4.58
C ARG A 94 -13.71 5.74 -5.06
N HIS A 95 -13.72 5.49 -6.36
CA HIS A 95 -12.75 4.59 -6.99
C HIS A 95 -11.33 5.14 -6.81
N VAL A 96 -10.39 4.26 -6.46
CA VAL A 96 -8.97 4.60 -6.30
C VAL A 96 -8.19 3.78 -7.31
N GLU A 97 -7.36 4.47 -8.07
CA GLU A 97 -6.38 3.83 -8.95
C GLU A 97 -5.19 3.36 -8.11
N TRP A 98 -4.88 2.06 -8.16
CA TRP A 98 -3.76 1.42 -7.45
C TRP A 98 -2.58 1.15 -8.40
N SER A 99 -2.37 2.07 -9.32
CA SER A 99 -1.30 2.09 -10.31
C SER A 99 -0.87 3.53 -10.56
N HIS A 100 0.36 3.68 -11.07
CA HIS A 100 0.86 4.95 -11.54
C HIS A 100 1.77 4.72 -12.74
N GLU A 101 1.62 5.53 -13.80
CA GLU A 101 2.43 5.42 -15.02
C GLU A 101 2.51 3.98 -15.56
N GLN A 102 1.37 3.29 -15.61
CA GLN A 102 1.24 1.88 -16.03
C GLN A 102 1.95 0.85 -15.12
N ARG A 103 2.57 1.28 -14.02
CA ARG A 103 3.15 0.40 -13.02
C ARG A 103 2.17 0.19 -11.86
N GLY A 104 1.68 -1.04 -11.74
CA GLY A 104 0.82 -1.49 -10.65
C GLY A 104 1.61 -1.91 -9.40
N ASN A 105 0.91 -2.57 -8.48
CA ASN A 105 1.51 -3.24 -7.33
C ASN A 105 1.50 -4.76 -7.55
N TYR A 106 2.43 -5.46 -6.90
CA TYR A 106 2.44 -6.92 -6.88
C TYR A 106 1.54 -7.44 -5.75
N TRP A 107 0.64 -8.35 -6.07
CA TRP A 107 -0.31 -8.95 -5.14
C TRP A 107 -0.15 -10.47 -5.20
N SER A 108 0.30 -11.10 -4.11
CA SER A 108 0.63 -12.54 -4.13
C SER A 108 -0.56 -13.48 -4.34
N ASP A 109 -1.78 -12.97 -4.20
CA ASP A 109 -3.04 -13.69 -4.34
C ASP A 109 -3.81 -13.30 -5.62
N HIS A 110 -3.21 -12.49 -6.51
CA HIS A 110 -3.83 -12.13 -7.80
C HIS A 110 -3.64 -13.25 -8.82
N PRO A 111 -4.72 -13.94 -9.24
CA PRO A 111 -4.65 -14.96 -10.27
C PRO A 111 -4.68 -14.28 -11.64
N ALA A 112 -3.63 -13.52 -11.98
CA ALA A 112 -3.48 -12.89 -13.28
C ALA A 112 -2.40 -13.57 -14.11
N PHE A 113 -2.59 -13.49 -15.43
CA PHE A 113 -1.63 -13.97 -16.40
C PHE A 113 -0.92 -12.77 -17.02
N ASP A 114 0.37 -12.98 -17.29
CA ASP A 114 1.18 -12.12 -18.15
C ASP A 114 1.31 -12.85 -19.49
N LEU A 115 0.44 -12.53 -20.45
CA LEU A 115 0.43 -13.15 -21.77
C LEU A 115 1.42 -12.48 -22.72
N ASN A 116 1.78 -11.22 -22.45
CA ASN A 116 2.64 -10.42 -23.31
C ASN A 116 4.14 -10.54 -22.94
N GLY A 117 4.45 -11.05 -21.74
CA GLY A 117 5.79 -11.34 -21.23
C GLY A 117 6.53 -10.15 -20.63
N ASP A 118 5.84 -9.08 -20.25
CA ASP A 118 6.43 -7.84 -19.71
C ASP A 118 6.64 -7.84 -18.18
N GLY A 119 6.21 -8.90 -17.49
CA GLY A 119 6.29 -9.06 -16.04
C GLY A 119 5.16 -8.36 -15.26
N LEU A 120 4.16 -7.83 -15.94
CA LEU A 120 2.95 -7.25 -15.36
C LEU A 120 1.73 -8.13 -15.64
N ALA A 121 0.77 -8.09 -14.73
CA ALA A 121 -0.52 -8.73 -14.96
C ALA A 121 -1.30 -7.97 -16.06
N ASP A 122 -1.77 -8.68 -17.10
CA ASP A 122 -2.59 -8.08 -18.16
C ASP A 122 -4.00 -7.68 -17.66
N THR A 123 -4.41 -8.20 -16.49
CA THR A 123 -5.70 -7.87 -15.87
C THR A 123 -5.52 -7.11 -14.54
N PRO A 124 -6.33 -6.05 -14.30
CA PRO A 124 -6.29 -5.33 -13.03
C PRO A 124 -6.60 -6.23 -11.83
N PHE A 125 -6.03 -5.90 -10.67
CA PHE A 125 -6.43 -6.52 -9.42
C PHE A 125 -7.90 -6.23 -9.14
N PRO A 126 -8.75 -7.25 -8.94
CA PRO A 126 -10.18 -7.03 -8.72
C PRO A 126 -10.41 -6.28 -7.41
N PRO A 127 -11.37 -5.36 -7.35
CA PRO A 127 -11.71 -4.67 -6.11
C PRO A 127 -12.23 -5.68 -5.08
N THR A 128 -11.63 -5.70 -3.88
CA THR A 128 -12.14 -6.45 -2.74
C THR A 128 -13.33 -5.70 -2.14
N THR A 129 -14.51 -6.33 -2.17
CA THR A 129 -15.75 -5.87 -1.50
C THR A 129 -15.62 -5.78 0.01
#